data_AF-A0A2V0QGE4-F1
#
_entry.id   AF-A0A2V0QGE4-F1
#
_cell.length_a   1.000
_cell.length_b   1.000
_cell.length_c   1.000
_cell.angle_alpha   90.00
_cell.angle_beta   90.00
_cell.angle_gamma   90.00
#
_symmetry.space_group_name_H-M   'P 1'
#
loop_
_entity.id
_entity.type
_entity.pdbx_description
1 polymer ?
#
loop_
_entity_poly.entity_id
_entity_poly.type
_entity_poly.pdbx_seq_one_letter_code
_entity_poly.pdbx_strand_id
1 'polypeptide(L)' 'MTEHTRDASPDAALEAALAECAREPIRVPGAIQPHGVLLSVAGDPLCIEQVSANCAKSLGLESG' A
#
# COMPACT_ATOMS: atom_id res chain seq x y z
N MET A 1 -18.85 -20.26 28.00
CA MET A 1 -17.65 -21.09 28.22
C MET A 1 -17.45 -21.87 26.95
N THR A 2 -16.78 -21.26 25.97
CA THR A 2 -16.48 -21.88 24.67
C THR A 2 -14.98 -21.93 24.55
N GLU A 3 -14.50 -23.16 24.51
CA GLU A 3 -13.11 -23.58 24.43
C GLU A 3 -12.52 -23.07 23.12
N HIS A 4 -11.61 -22.09 23.18
CA HIS A 4 -10.70 -21.82 22.08
C HIS A 4 -9.51 -22.75 22.23
N THR A 5 -9.52 -23.80 21.42
CA THR A 5 -8.44 -24.79 21.29
C THR A 5 -7.09 -24.08 21.14
N ARG A 6 -6.24 -24.22 22.16
CA ARG A 6 -4.81 -23.90 22.11
C ARG A 6 -4.07 -25.24 22.05
N ASP A 7 -4.03 -25.84 20.87
CA ASP A 7 -3.31 -27.10 20.64
C ASP A 7 -2.17 -26.95 19.61
N ALA A 8 -1.79 -25.71 19.27
CA ALA A 8 -0.62 -25.42 18.46
C ALA A 8 0.52 -24.91 19.34
N SER A 9 1.74 -25.43 19.12
CA SER A 9 2.94 -24.87 19.73
C SER A 9 3.10 -23.39 19.34
N PRO A 10 3.72 -22.56 20.18
CA PRO A 10 3.97 -21.15 19.87
C PRO A 10 4.65 -20.94 18.50
N ASP A 11 5.56 -21.82 18.13
CA ASP A 11 6.27 -21.76 16.84
C ASP A 11 5.34 -21.99 15.65
N ALA A 12 4.43 -22.98 15.74
CA ALA A 12 3.45 -23.23 14.69
C ALA A 12 2.48 -22.05 14.50
N ALA A 13 2.10 -21.38 15.60
CA ALA A 13 1.28 -20.18 15.56
C ALA A 13 2.03 -19.00 14.93
N LEU A 14 3.33 -18.85 15.20
CA LEU A 14 4.17 -17.81 14.59
C LEU A 14 4.33 -18.02 13.08
N GLU A 15 4.61 -19.25 12.64
CA GLU A 15 4.73 -19.58 11.22
C GLU A 15 3.43 -19.30 10.46
N ALA A 16 2.28 -19.64 11.04
CA ALA A 16 0.98 -19.32 10.46
C ALA A 16 0.75 -17.80 10.32
N ALA A 17 1.16 -17.01 11.33
CA ALA A 17 1.08 -15.55 11.27
C ALA A 17 2.00 -14.96 10.19
N LEU A 18 3.23 -15.46 10.06
CA LEU A 18 4.15 -15.04 9.01
C LEU A 18 3.62 -15.37 7.61
N ALA A 19 2.99 -16.54 7.44
CA ALA A 19 2.35 -16.92 6.18
C ALA A 19 1.15 -16.02 5.82
N GLU A 20 0.42 -15.48 6.81
CA GLU A 20 -0.60 -14.46 6.59
C GLU A 20 0.03 -13.11 6.20
N CYS A 21 1.03 -12.62 6.93
CA CYS A 21 1.72 -11.37 6.62
C CYS A 21 2.34 -11.38 5.21
N ALA A 22 2.89 -12.52 4.78
CA ALA A 22 3.48 -12.67 3.45
C ALA A 22 2.46 -12.53 2.30
N ARG A 23 1.16 -12.67 2.58
CA ARG A 23 0.08 -12.50 1.60
C ARG A 23 -0.41 -11.07 1.46
N GLU A 24 0.00 -10.15 2.34
CA GLU A 24 -0.40 -8.76 2.25
C GLU A 24 0.18 -8.11 0.96
N PRO A 25 -0.65 -7.40 0.17
CA PRO A 25 -0.20 -6.77 -1.09
C PRO A 25 0.57 -5.46 -0.87
N ILE A 26 1.58 -5.45 0.01
CA ILE A 26 2.35 -4.25 0.39
C ILE A 26 3.07 -3.57 -0.78
N ARG A 27 3.29 -4.27 -1.89
CA ARG A 27 3.94 -3.73 -3.10
C ARG A 27 3.01 -2.89 -3.98
N VAL A 28 1.70 -2.97 -3.76
CA VAL A 28 0.68 -2.24 -4.53
C VAL A 28 -0.36 -1.62 -3.57
N PRO A 29 0.06 -0.75 -2.64
CA PRO A 29 -0.81 -0.23 -1.58
C PRO A 29 -1.93 0.69 -2.09
N GLY A 30 -1.83 1.21 -3.33
CA GLY A 30 -2.81 2.13 -3.92
C GLY A 30 -2.75 3.56 -3.36
N ALA A 31 -1.84 3.84 -2.43
CA ALA A 31 -1.63 5.14 -1.82
C ALA A 31 -0.13 5.45 -1.66
N ILE A 32 0.18 6.74 -1.48
CA ILE A 32 1.53 7.24 -1.20
C ILE A 32 1.56 7.96 0.14
N GLN A 33 2.76 8.17 0.70
CA GLN A 33 2.93 9.06 1.84
C GLN A 33 2.58 10.51 1.44
N PRO A 34 1.97 11.33 2.33
CA PRO A 34 1.38 12.61 1.96
C PRO A 34 2.37 13.75 1.73
N HIS A 35 3.65 13.55 2.07
CA HIS A 35 4.69 14.58 2.04
C HIS A 35 5.27 14.84 0.64
N GLY A 36 4.86 14.08 -0.37
CA GLY A 36 5.29 14.24 -1.76
C GLY A 36 4.16 13.88 -2.73
N VAL A 37 4.48 13.86 -4.02
CA VAL A 37 3.56 13.49 -5.11
C VAL A 37 4.15 12.35 -5.93
N LEU A 38 3.30 11.57 -6.58
CA LEU A 38 3.71 10.52 -7.53
C LEU A 38 3.14 10.84 -8.91
N LEU A 39 3.98 10.69 -9.93
CA LEU A 39 3.64 10.81 -11.34
C LEU A 39 4.09 9.54 -12.05
N SER A 40 3.17 8.86 -12.74
CA SER A 40 3.53 7.82 -13.72
C SER A 40 3.61 8.48 -15.09
N VAL A 41 4.75 8.33 -15.76
CA VAL A 41 5.01 8.90 -17.08
C VAL A 41 5.44 7.82 -18.07
N ALA A 42 4.97 7.92 -19.30
CA ALA A 42 5.30 6.98 -20.37
C ALA A 42 5.34 7.69 -21.73
N GLY A 43 5.93 7.02 -22.72
CA GLY A 43 5.99 7.49 -24.11
C GLY A 43 7.25 8.29 -24.48
N ASP A 44 7.34 8.62 -25.77
CA ASP A 44 8.30 9.53 -26.36
C ASP A 44 7.56 10.44 -27.38
N PRO A 45 7.16 11.67 -27.00
CA PRO A 45 7.51 12.38 -25.77
C PRO A 45 6.78 11.86 -24.53
N LEU A 46 7.32 12.19 -23.35
CA LEU A 46 6.74 11.81 -22.06
C LEU A 46 5.35 12.41 -21.85
N CYS A 47 4.39 11.56 -21.52
CA CYS A 47 3.03 11.91 -21.13
C CYS A 47 2.75 11.41 -19.71
N ILE A 48 2.01 12.18 -18.90
CA ILE A 48 1.57 11.78 -17.56
C ILE A 48 0.33 10.88 -17.71
N GLU A 49 0.44 9.62 -17.26
CA GLU A 49 -0.67 8.66 -17.31
C GLU A 49 -1.44 8.59 -15.99
N GLN A 50 -0.75 8.77 -14.87
CA GLN A 50 -1.37 8.73 -13.54
C GLN A 50 -0.71 9.74 -12.61
N VAL A 51 -1.50 10.27 -11.68
CA VAL A 51 -1.06 11.17 -10.62
C VAL A 51 -1.61 10.73 -9.28
N SER A 52 -0.88 10.98 -8.20
CA SER A 52 -1.41 10.81 -6.85
C SER A 52 -2.55 11.80 -6.57
N ALA A 53 -3.49 11.43 -5.69
CA ALA A 53 -4.67 12.24 -5.38
C ALA A 53 -4.34 13.66 -4.86
N ASN A 54 -3.20 13.84 -4.20
CA ASN A 54 -2.72 15.13 -3.69
C ASN A 54 -1.98 15.99 -4.74
N CYS A 55 -1.78 15.49 -5.97
CA CYS A 55 -0.88 16.12 -6.94
C CYS A 55 -1.27 17.57 -7.25
N ALA A 56 -2.53 17.84 -7.58
CA ALA A 56 -2.97 19.19 -7.94
C ALA A 56 -2.77 20.19 -6.80
N LYS A 57 -3.11 19.77 -5.58
CA LYS A 57 -2.95 20.57 -4.37
C LYS A 57 -1.50 20.85 -4.02
N SER A 58 -0.69 19.80 -3.96
CA SER A 58 0.73 19.91 -3.59
C SER A 58 1.55 20.72 -4.59
N LEU A 59 1.13 20.77 -5.86
CA LEU A 59 1.81 21.55 -6.90
C LEU A 59 1.16 22.92 -7.16
N GLY A 60 0.12 23.31 -6.43
CA GLY A 60 -0.57 24.59 -6.61
C GLY A 60 -1.31 24.73 -7.95
N LEU A 61 -1.78 23.61 -8.51
CA LEU A 61 -2.53 23.55 -9.77
C LEU A 61 -4.05 23.67 -9.56
N GLU A 62 -4.52 23.51 -8.32
CA GLU A 62 -5.88 23.87 -7.95
C GLU A 62 -6.03 25.39 -7.97
N SER A 63 -6.99 25.88 -8.76
CA SER A 63 -7.21 27.31 -8.95
C SER A 63 -7.66 27.96 -7.65
N GLY A 64 -6.87 28.93 -7.17
CA GLY A 64 -7.38 30.13 -6.52
C GLY A 64 -7.56 31.22 -7.55
#